data_AF-A0A920PM67-F1
#
_entry.id   AF-A0A920PM67-F1
#
_cell.length_a   1.000
_cell.length_b   1.000
_cell.length_c   1.000
_cell.angle_alpha   90.00
_cell.angle_beta   90.00
_cell.angle_gamma   90.00
#
_symmetry.space_group_name_H-M   'P 1'
#
loop_
_entity.id
_entity.type
_entity.pdbx_description
1 polymer ?
#
loop_
_entity_poly.entity_id
_entity_poly.type
_entity_poly.pdbx_seq_one_letter_code
_entity_poly.pdbx_strand_id
1 'polypeptide(L)'
;MVVHSGWWEPETRGYCLVKIQCLHPRHESGGIKRTTAAIASSPGPNRINVKVKPPHLTWEQAACYMLCASTAYRMLMGWSPNIVEDGDVVLVWGAAGGLGSLALQIVTAQGGKAVAVVSDEEKRQFCLDKGAVGVINRNEFDHWGPMPDTASKEWGTWMKGARGFGKAIWDAVGERKNPKIVFEHPGESTLPTSGFVCDLGV
;
A
#
# COMPACT_ATOMS: atom_id res chain seq x y z
N MET A 1 -6.34 8.62 -5.38
CA MET A 1 -6.40 7.19 -5.78
C MET A 1 -6.19 6.28 -4.58
N VAL A 2 -7.11 5.33 -4.33
CA VAL A 2 -6.88 4.21 -3.40
C VAL A 2 -6.35 3.03 -4.20
N VAL A 3 -5.18 2.51 -3.85
CA VAL A 3 -4.55 1.37 -4.53
C VAL A 3 -4.44 0.18 -3.58
N HIS A 4 -5.01 -0.95 -3.98
CA HIS A 4 -4.99 -2.18 -3.20
C HIS A 4 -4.16 -3.27 -3.91
N SER A 5 -3.43 -4.10 -3.16
CA SER A 5 -2.53 -5.12 -3.74
C SER A 5 -3.24 -6.33 -4.37
N GLY A 6 -4.57 -6.49 -4.20
CA GLY A 6 -5.22 -7.79 -4.33
C GLY A 6 -6.61 -7.87 -5.00
N TRP A 7 -7.03 -6.92 -5.83
CA TRP A 7 -8.34 -7.03 -6.52
C TRP A 7 -8.22 -7.01 -8.04
N TRP A 8 -8.83 -7.99 -8.71
CA TRP A 8 -8.96 -8.04 -10.18
C TRP A 8 -10.31 -8.65 -10.59
N GLU A 9 -10.96 -8.04 -11.58
CA GLU A 9 -12.12 -8.62 -12.27
C GLU A 9 -11.61 -9.55 -13.40
N PRO A 10 -12.08 -10.81 -13.49
CA PRO A 10 -11.60 -11.74 -14.51
C PRO A 10 -11.80 -11.30 -15.96
N GLU A 11 -12.72 -10.36 -16.22
CA GLU A 11 -13.25 -10.09 -17.57
C GLU A 11 -12.82 -8.75 -18.20
N THR A 12 -11.91 -7.98 -17.59
CA THR A 12 -11.57 -6.63 -18.08
C THR A 12 -10.90 -6.65 -19.47
N ARG A 13 -11.57 -6.16 -20.53
CA ARG A 13 -11.01 -6.06 -21.90
C ARG A 13 -9.89 -5.02 -22.01
N GLY A 14 -8.67 -5.39 -21.63
CA GLY A 14 -7.46 -4.57 -21.82
C GLY A 14 -6.13 -5.35 -21.84
N TYR A 15 -6.18 -6.67 -21.66
CA TYR A 15 -5.01 -7.50 -21.33
C TYR A 15 -3.99 -7.75 -22.46
N CYS A 16 -4.32 -7.46 -23.73
CA CYS A 16 -3.54 -7.96 -24.87
C CYS A 16 -2.60 -6.96 -25.56
N LEU A 17 -2.52 -5.70 -25.12
CA LEU A 17 -1.64 -4.71 -25.78
C LEU A 17 -0.44 -4.39 -24.89
N VAL A 18 0.64 -5.14 -25.13
CA VAL A 18 2.05 -4.93 -24.76
C VAL A 18 2.35 -3.70 -23.86
N LYS A 19 2.52 -3.93 -22.54
CA LYS A 19 3.58 -3.33 -21.68
C LYS A 19 3.56 -3.72 -20.18
N ILE A 20 2.60 -4.50 -19.69
CA ILE A 20 2.59 -4.98 -18.28
C ILE A 20 2.35 -6.50 -18.24
N GLN A 21 3.43 -7.28 -18.29
CA GLN A 21 3.36 -8.74 -18.34
C GLN A 21 2.74 -9.36 -17.07
N CYS A 22 2.78 -8.65 -15.93
CA CYS A 22 2.18 -9.09 -14.66
C CYS A 22 0.65 -9.15 -14.68
N LEU A 23 -0.01 -8.52 -15.66
CA LEU A 23 -1.47 -8.50 -15.79
C LEU A 23 -1.98 -9.51 -16.82
N HIS A 24 -1.10 -10.24 -17.52
CA HIS A 24 -1.55 -11.23 -18.49
C HIS A 24 -2.29 -12.38 -17.75
N PRO A 25 -3.41 -12.91 -18.28
CA PRO A 25 -4.16 -14.02 -17.66
C PRO A 25 -3.38 -15.32 -17.41
N ARG A 26 -2.13 -15.41 -17.88
CA ARG A 26 -1.22 -16.55 -17.70
C ARG A 26 -0.14 -16.26 -16.65
N HIS A 27 -0.15 -15.05 -16.07
CA HIS A 27 0.79 -14.65 -15.05
C HIS A 27 0.33 -15.20 -13.70
N GLU A 28 1.08 -16.15 -13.17
CA GLU A 28 0.84 -16.79 -11.88
C GLU A 28 1.96 -16.38 -10.91
N SER A 29 1.63 -16.08 -9.67
CA SER A 29 2.62 -15.89 -8.61
C SER A 29 3.37 -17.21 -8.39
N GLY A 30 4.63 -17.26 -8.85
CA GLY A 30 5.41 -18.48 -9.06
C GLY A 30 5.65 -19.39 -7.85
N GLY A 31 5.19 -19.02 -6.65
CA GLY A 31 5.24 -19.86 -5.45
C GLY A 31 3.90 -20.17 -4.77
N ILE A 32 2.78 -19.57 -5.18
CA ILE A 32 1.46 -19.79 -4.53
C ILE A 32 0.58 -20.76 -5.31
N LYS A 33 0.71 -20.83 -6.64
CA LYS A 33 -0.07 -21.77 -7.48
C LYS A 33 0.78 -22.80 -8.25
N ARG A 34 2.09 -22.58 -8.38
CA ARG A 34 3.05 -23.60 -8.82
C ARG A 34 3.87 -24.03 -7.61
N THR A 35 4.00 -25.34 -7.40
CA THR A 35 4.78 -25.97 -6.32
C THR A 35 6.30 -25.77 -6.43
N THR A 36 6.78 -24.83 -7.26
CA THR A 36 8.18 -24.42 -7.32
C THR A 36 8.44 -23.26 -6.36
N ALA A 37 8.29 -23.52 -5.06
CA ALA A 37 8.73 -22.59 -4.05
C ALA A 37 10.27 -22.49 -4.04
N ALA A 38 10.82 -21.33 -3.71
CA ALA A 38 12.28 -21.09 -3.60
C ALA A 38 12.99 -21.95 -2.52
N ILE A 39 12.24 -22.80 -1.83
CA ILE A 39 12.66 -23.75 -0.79
C ILE A 39 12.99 -25.15 -1.35
N ALA A 40 12.98 -25.36 -2.66
CA ALA A 40 13.30 -26.66 -3.29
C ALA A 40 14.45 -26.58 -4.30
N SER A 41 15.24 -27.66 -4.37
CA SER A 41 16.45 -27.83 -5.19
C SER A 41 16.17 -28.35 -6.62
N SER A 42 15.24 -27.74 -7.37
CA SER A 42 14.97 -28.05 -8.81
C SER A 42 13.99 -27.03 -9.43
N PRO A 43 13.81 -27.05 -10.77
CA PRO A 43 14.70 -26.51 -11.80
C PRO A 43 14.77 -24.97 -11.76
N GLY A 44 15.78 -24.39 -12.43
CA GLY A 44 16.06 -22.95 -12.36
C GLY A 44 14.90 -22.04 -12.79
N PRO A 45 14.79 -20.82 -12.21
CA PRO A 45 13.73 -19.87 -12.53
C PRO A 45 13.75 -19.47 -14.01
N ASN A 46 12.59 -19.11 -14.55
CA ASN A 46 12.51 -18.49 -15.88
C ASN A 46 13.41 -17.24 -15.90
N ARG A 47 14.22 -17.08 -16.97
CA ARG A 47 15.24 -16.03 -17.10
C ARG A 47 14.70 -14.61 -16.83
N ILE A 48 13.42 -14.35 -17.12
CA ILE A 48 12.78 -13.04 -16.89
C ILE A 48 12.62 -12.69 -15.40
N ASN A 49 12.59 -13.69 -14.53
CA ASN A 49 12.43 -13.56 -13.08
C ASN A 49 13.76 -13.44 -12.33
N VAL A 50 14.90 -13.56 -13.02
CA VAL A 50 16.23 -13.41 -12.43
C VAL A 50 16.64 -11.94 -12.46
N LYS A 51 17.04 -11.42 -11.31
CA LYS A 51 17.60 -10.07 -11.14
C LYS A 51 19.01 -10.18 -10.59
N VAL A 52 19.87 -9.21 -10.95
CA VAL A 52 21.23 -9.14 -10.41
C VAL A 52 21.15 -8.81 -8.93
N LYS A 53 21.79 -9.63 -8.09
CA LYS A 53 21.89 -9.38 -6.65
C LYS A 53 22.67 -8.08 -6.41
N PRO A 54 22.14 -7.12 -5.62
CA PRO A 54 22.90 -5.95 -5.21
C PRO A 54 24.18 -6.36 -4.45
N PRO A 55 25.36 -5.78 -4.79
CA PRO A 55 26.63 -6.23 -4.23
C PRO A 55 26.80 -5.91 -2.74
N HIS A 56 26.15 -4.84 -2.26
CA HIS A 56 26.25 -4.39 -0.87
C HIS A 56 25.32 -5.14 0.11
N LEU A 57 24.39 -5.95 -0.39
CA LEU A 57 23.48 -6.72 0.46
C LEU A 57 24.07 -8.10 0.77
N THR A 58 23.76 -8.67 1.92
CA THR A 58 23.97 -10.12 2.15
C THR A 58 23.02 -10.95 1.28
N TRP A 59 23.18 -12.27 1.27
CA TRP A 59 22.26 -13.15 0.54
C TRP A 59 20.86 -13.13 1.13
N GLU A 60 20.75 -13.13 2.45
CA GLU A 60 19.50 -13.07 3.20
C GLU A 60 18.75 -11.77 2.91
N GLN A 61 19.49 -10.65 2.93
CA GLN A 61 18.93 -9.35 2.56
C GLN A 61 18.47 -9.35 1.11
N ALA A 62 19.28 -9.86 0.18
CA ALA A 62 18.92 -9.88 -1.24
C ALA A 62 17.69 -10.75 -1.55
N ALA A 63 17.46 -11.82 -0.78
CA ALA A 63 16.37 -12.75 -0.99
C ALA A 63 15.03 -12.32 -0.37
N CYS A 64 15.03 -11.42 0.64
CA CYS A 64 13.85 -11.18 1.45
C CYS A 64 12.92 -10.05 0.95
N TYR A 65 13.41 -9.08 0.18
CA TYR A 65 12.64 -7.86 -0.11
C TYR A 65 11.82 -7.93 -1.39
N MET A 66 12.26 -8.68 -2.41
CA MET A 66 11.78 -8.52 -3.80
C MET A 66 10.26 -8.66 -3.95
N LEU A 67 9.63 -9.61 -3.26
CA LEU A 67 8.18 -9.82 -3.34
C LEU A 67 7.40 -8.60 -2.83
N CYS A 68 7.76 -8.09 -1.65
CA CYS A 68 7.07 -6.95 -1.05
C CYS A 68 7.45 -5.64 -1.77
N ALA A 69 8.72 -5.45 -2.10
CA ALA A 69 9.22 -4.24 -2.74
C ALA A 69 8.65 -4.04 -4.14
N SER A 70 8.60 -5.10 -4.96
CA SER A 70 8.05 -5.00 -6.31
C SER A 70 6.56 -4.70 -6.30
N THR A 71 5.81 -5.31 -5.36
CA THR A 71 4.39 -5.01 -5.15
C THR A 71 4.20 -3.56 -4.72
N ALA A 72 4.92 -3.12 -3.69
CA ALA A 72 4.79 -1.75 -3.17
C ALA A 72 5.18 -0.70 -4.22
N TYR A 73 6.29 -0.91 -4.94
CA TYR A 73 6.73 -0.04 -6.01
C TYR A 73 5.71 0.04 -7.14
N ARG A 74 5.13 -1.09 -7.56
CA ARG A 74 4.08 -1.11 -8.59
C ARG A 74 2.84 -0.35 -8.13
N MET A 75 2.42 -0.48 -6.87
CA MET A 75 1.26 0.23 -6.34
C MET A 75 1.48 1.76 -6.34
N LEU A 76 2.69 2.21 -6.03
CA LEU A 76 3.02 3.64 -5.90
C LEU A 76 3.43 4.31 -7.22
N MET A 77 4.10 3.57 -8.11
CA MET A 77 4.74 4.13 -9.31
C MET A 77 4.27 3.49 -10.62
N GLY A 78 3.39 2.48 -10.56
CA GLY A 78 2.99 1.68 -11.72
C GLY A 78 1.68 2.10 -12.39
N TRP A 79 1.00 3.13 -11.90
CA TRP A 79 -0.37 3.50 -12.31
C TRP A 79 -0.48 4.97 -12.76
N SER A 80 0.31 5.36 -13.76
CA SER A 80 0.25 6.70 -14.37
C SER A 80 -1.19 7.08 -14.81
N PRO A 81 -1.65 8.33 -14.56
CA PRO A 81 -0.90 9.45 -13.96
C PRO A 81 -0.86 9.46 -12.43
N ASN A 82 -1.51 8.51 -11.76
CA ASN A 82 -1.59 8.43 -10.29
C ASN A 82 -0.35 7.74 -9.71
N ILE A 83 0.79 8.43 -9.77
CA ILE A 83 2.03 8.01 -9.13
C ILE A 83 2.40 8.97 -8.00
N VAL A 84 3.30 8.54 -7.11
CA VAL A 84 3.84 9.44 -6.08
C VAL A 84 4.69 10.50 -6.74
N GLU A 85 4.42 11.76 -6.43
CA GLU A 85 5.20 12.93 -6.83
C GLU A 85 5.70 13.69 -5.59
N ASP A 86 6.59 14.65 -5.82
CA ASP A 86 7.14 15.48 -4.75
C ASP A 86 6.03 16.23 -3.98
N GLY A 87 6.10 16.18 -2.66
CA GLY A 87 5.12 16.81 -1.77
C GLY A 87 3.75 16.12 -1.68
N ASP A 88 3.51 15.02 -2.41
CA ASP A 88 2.26 14.26 -2.29
C ASP A 88 2.11 13.62 -0.92
N VAL A 89 0.91 13.73 -0.33
CA VAL A 89 0.59 12.98 0.90
C VAL A 89 0.17 11.58 0.51
N VAL A 90 0.77 10.57 1.16
CA VAL A 90 0.45 9.16 0.94
C VAL A 90 0.10 8.50 2.27
N LEU A 91 -1.12 7.99 2.39
CA LEU A 91 -1.54 7.22 3.56
C LEU A 91 -1.11 5.77 3.39
N VAL A 92 -0.39 5.21 4.37
CA VAL A 92 0.15 3.85 4.30
C VAL A 92 -0.43 2.99 5.41
N TRP A 93 -1.32 2.05 5.05
CA TRP A 93 -1.84 1.05 5.97
C TRP A 93 -0.79 0.00 6.32
N GLY A 94 -0.84 -0.50 7.56
CA GLY A 94 0.06 -1.56 8.02
C GLY A 94 1.53 -1.18 7.87
N ALA A 95 1.87 0.08 8.18
CA ALA A 95 3.13 0.72 7.81
C ALA A 95 4.38 0.04 8.39
N ALA A 96 4.25 -0.70 9.49
CA ALA A 96 5.34 -1.47 10.09
C ALA A 96 5.51 -2.89 9.52
N GLY A 97 4.63 -3.33 8.61
CA GLY A 97 4.69 -4.63 7.95
C GLY A 97 5.64 -4.67 6.75
N GLY A 98 5.71 -5.83 6.08
CA GLY A 98 6.61 -6.05 4.93
C GLY A 98 6.35 -5.12 3.73
N LEU A 99 5.09 -4.91 3.35
CA LEU A 99 4.74 -3.97 2.27
C LEU A 99 4.86 -2.51 2.76
N GLY A 100 4.25 -2.21 3.91
CA GLY A 100 4.17 -0.85 4.44
C GLY A 100 5.53 -0.21 4.68
N SER A 101 6.48 -0.95 5.27
CA SER A 101 7.81 -0.42 5.59
C SER A 101 8.62 -0.07 4.33
N LEU A 102 8.39 -0.79 3.22
CA LEU A 102 8.98 -0.47 1.93
C LEU A 102 8.24 0.69 1.26
N ALA A 103 6.91 0.77 1.39
CA ALA A 103 6.13 1.88 0.89
C ALA A 103 6.56 3.22 1.54
N LEU A 104 6.79 3.26 2.86
CA LEU A 104 7.30 4.46 3.54
C LEU A 104 8.61 4.97 2.90
N GLN A 105 9.56 4.06 2.68
CA GLN A 105 10.85 4.38 2.09
C GLN A 105 10.72 4.83 0.63
N ILE A 106 9.86 4.18 -0.16
CA ILE A 106 9.62 4.56 -1.57
C ILE A 106 9.00 5.95 -1.65
N VAL A 107 7.96 6.23 -0.85
CA VAL A 107 7.32 7.56 -0.81
C VAL A 107 8.33 8.63 -0.43
N THR A 108 9.11 8.40 0.63
CA THR A 108 10.15 9.34 1.10
C THR A 108 11.21 9.57 0.03
N ALA A 109 11.69 8.51 -0.63
CA ALA A 109 12.68 8.62 -1.69
C ALA A 109 12.18 9.39 -2.92
N GLN A 110 10.86 9.46 -3.12
CA GLN A 110 10.22 10.20 -4.22
C GLN A 110 9.89 11.66 -3.85
N GLY A 111 10.17 12.09 -2.61
CA GLY A 111 9.84 13.43 -2.10
C GLY A 111 8.43 13.55 -1.52
N GLY A 112 7.68 12.45 -1.45
CA GLY A 112 6.35 12.43 -0.86
C GLY A 112 6.36 12.44 0.67
N LYS A 113 5.20 12.73 1.26
CA LYS A 113 4.94 12.73 2.71
C LYS A 113 4.15 11.49 3.11
N ALA A 114 4.83 10.48 3.66
CA ALA A 114 4.18 9.24 4.08
C ALA A 114 3.55 9.37 5.47
N VAL A 115 2.24 9.11 5.58
CA VAL A 115 1.52 9.01 6.86
C VAL A 115 1.31 7.54 7.18
N ALA A 116 1.95 7.07 8.26
CA ALA A 116 1.93 5.67 8.65
C ALA A 116 0.72 5.36 9.52
N VAL A 117 0.01 4.26 9.21
CA VAL A 117 -1.02 3.71 10.10
C VAL A 117 -0.53 2.41 10.74
N VAL A 118 -0.58 2.38 12.06
CA VAL A 118 -0.17 1.24 12.90
C VAL A 118 -1.32 0.83 13.84
N SER A 119 -1.14 -0.29 14.54
CA SER A 119 -2.08 -0.77 15.58
C SER A 119 -1.43 -0.88 16.95
N ASP A 120 -0.19 -0.41 17.08
CA ASP A 120 0.63 -0.52 18.27
C ASP A 120 1.59 0.67 18.28
N GLU A 121 1.67 1.33 19.43
CA GLU A 121 2.46 2.55 19.61
C GLU A 121 3.97 2.25 19.60
N GLU A 122 4.37 1.04 19.99
CA GLU A 122 5.77 0.59 19.93
C GLU A 122 6.33 0.65 18.49
N LYS A 123 5.46 0.60 17.47
CA LYS A 123 5.83 0.67 16.05
C LYS A 123 6.00 2.10 15.53
N ARG A 124 5.66 3.12 16.34
CA ARG A 124 5.76 4.53 15.91
C ARG A 124 7.17 4.88 15.48
N GLN A 125 8.15 4.64 16.35
CA GLN A 125 9.53 5.04 16.07
C GLN A 125 10.07 4.33 14.83
N PHE A 126 9.76 3.03 14.67
CA PHE A 126 10.11 2.29 13.47
C PHE A 126 9.60 2.94 12.18
N CYS A 127 8.35 3.42 12.15
CA CYS A 127 7.80 4.10 10.98
C CYS A 127 8.46 5.45 10.72
N LEU A 128 8.75 6.22 11.77
CA LEU A 128 9.47 7.51 11.65
C LEU A 128 10.89 7.31 11.11
N ASP A 129 11.62 6.32 11.63
CA ASP A 129 12.96 5.94 11.16
C ASP A 129 12.97 5.50 9.69
N LYS A 130 11.81 5.09 9.16
CA LYS A 130 11.60 4.72 7.75
C LYS A 130 11.07 5.85 6.87
N GLY A 131 10.99 7.07 7.40
CA GLY A 131 10.66 8.29 6.66
C GLY A 131 9.19 8.72 6.74
N ALA A 132 8.39 8.11 7.62
CA ALA A 132 7.05 8.63 7.87
C ALA A 132 7.11 10.06 8.45
N VAL A 133 6.25 10.95 7.97
CA VAL A 133 6.13 12.32 8.52
C VAL A 133 5.26 12.35 9.78
N GLY A 134 4.42 11.33 9.94
CA GLY A 134 3.59 11.15 11.12
C GLY A 134 3.00 9.74 11.18
N VAL A 135 2.55 9.35 12.37
CA VAL A 135 2.02 8.01 12.65
C VAL A 135 0.68 8.13 13.37
N ILE A 136 -0.29 7.37 12.90
CA ILE A 136 -1.64 7.27 13.44
C ILE A 136 -1.86 5.86 13.97
N ASN A 137 -2.34 5.74 15.21
CA ASN A 137 -2.74 4.46 15.77
C ASN A 137 -4.23 4.22 15.47
N ARG A 138 -4.53 3.20 14.67
CA ARG A 138 -5.91 2.90 14.26
C ARG A 138 -6.83 2.51 15.43
N ASN A 139 -6.27 2.12 16.58
CA ASN A 139 -7.06 1.74 17.75
C ASN A 139 -7.64 2.96 18.49
N GLU A 140 -7.25 4.18 18.12
CA GLU A 140 -7.85 5.43 18.61
C GLU A 140 -9.21 5.73 17.95
N PHE A 141 -9.65 4.88 17.02
CA PHE A 141 -10.90 5.01 16.28
C PHE A 141 -11.67 3.68 16.29
N ASP A 142 -13.00 3.77 16.22
CA ASP A 142 -13.92 2.63 16.37
C ASP A 142 -14.89 2.46 15.18
N HIS A 143 -14.87 3.36 14.20
CA HIS A 143 -15.77 3.36 13.03
C HIS A 143 -15.43 2.33 11.94
N TRP A 144 -14.51 1.39 12.21
CA TRP A 144 -14.04 0.43 11.21
C TRP A 144 -15.12 -0.55 10.78
N GLY A 145 -14.97 -1.10 9.58
CA GLY A 145 -15.94 -2.02 8.98
C GLY A 145 -16.59 -1.47 7.72
N PRO A 146 -17.64 -2.15 7.23
CA PRO A 146 -18.36 -1.70 6.04
C PRO A 146 -19.02 -0.34 6.27
N MET A 147 -19.14 0.42 5.18
CA MET A 147 -19.86 1.69 5.21
C MET A 147 -21.34 1.42 5.48
N PRO A 148 -21.95 2.04 6.53
CA PRO A 148 -23.38 1.91 6.76
C PRO A 148 -24.18 2.60 5.66
N ASP A 149 -25.46 2.25 5.53
CA ASP A 149 -26.38 2.93 4.63
C ASP A 149 -26.48 4.42 5.03
N THR A 150 -26.36 5.31 4.04
CA THR A 150 -26.43 6.77 4.21
C THR A 150 -27.74 7.26 4.83
N ALA A 151 -28.83 6.50 4.73
CA ALA A 151 -30.13 6.81 5.34
C ALA A 151 -30.25 6.31 6.79
N SER A 152 -29.28 5.52 7.27
CA SER A 152 -29.32 4.91 8.59
C SER A 152 -28.85 5.86 9.70
N LYS A 153 -29.18 5.54 10.95
CA LYS A 153 -28.73 6.34 12.11
C LYS A 153 -27.24 6.16 12.37
N GLU A 154 -26.70 4.99 12.00
CA GLU A 154 -25.31 4.59 12.15
C GLU A 154 -24.38 5.41 11.23
N TRP A 155 -24.91 5.98 10.13
CA TRP A 155 -24.17 6.86 9.23
C TRP A 155 -23.52 8.04 9.96
N GLY A 156 -24.23 8.67 10.89
CA GLY A 156 -23.71 9.82 11.65
C GLY A 156 -22.50 9.43 12.53
N THR A 157 -22.55 8.26 13.16
CA THR A 157 -21.47 7.73 13.98
C THR A 157 -20.25 7.39 13.13
N TRP A 158 -20.45 6.68 12.02
CA TRP A 158 -19.38 6.33 11.08
C TRP A 158 -18.70 7.59 10.51
N MET A 159 -19.49 8.57 10.06
CA MET A 159 -19.01 9.85 9.53
C MET A 159 -18.18 10.63 10.55
N LYS A 160 -18.58 10.62 11.82
CA LYS A 160 -17.83 11.28 12.90
C LYS A 160 -16.45 10.62 13.07
N GLY A 161 -16.39 9.29 13.08
CA GLY A 161 -15.14 8.54 13.16
C GLY A 161 -14.22 8.78 11.95
N ALA A 162 -14.78 8.68 10.74
CA ALA A 162 -14.02 8.88 9.50
C ALA A 162 -13.45 10.31 9.38
N ARG A 163 -14.22 11.33 9.79
CA ARG A 163 -13.74 12.73 9.89
C ARG A 163 -12.67 12.90 10.96
N GLY A 164 -12.80 12.23 12.10
CA GLY A 164 -11.77 12.19 13.14
C GLY A 164 -10.46 11.64 12.60
N PHE A 165 -10.53 10.54 11.84
CA PHE A 165 -9.36 9.95 11.19
C PHE A 165 -8.76 10.88 10.13
N GLY A 166 -9.60 11.54 9.31
CA GLY A 166 -9.15 12.57 8.37
C GLY A 166 -8.42 13.74 9.05
N LYS A 167 -8.91 14.19 10.21
CA LYS A 167 -8.22 15.21 11.01
C LYS A 167 -6.86 14.71 11.51
N ALA A 168 -6.76 13.47 11.99
CA ALA A 168 -5.49 12.88 12.43
C ALA A 168 -4.46 12.81 11.30
N ILE A 169 -4.89 12.62 10.05
CA ILE A 169 -4.01 12.73 8.88
C ILE A 169 -3.48 14.16 8.73
N TRP A 170 -4.34 15.18 8.81
CA TRP A 170 -3.88 16.56 8.73
C TRP A 170 -2.91 16.94 9.85
N ASP A 171 -3.21 16.49 11.07
CA ASP A 171 -2.35 16.70 12.24
C ASP A 171 -0.97 16.02 12.03
N ALA A 172 -0.94 14.82 11.45
CA ALA A 172 0.28 14.08 11.12
C ALA A 172 1.11 14.73 10.00
N VAL A 173 0.47 15.36 9.02
CA VAL A 173 1.16 16.06 7.91
C VAL A 173 1.59 17.48 8.33
N GLY A 174 0.88 18.09 9.28
CA GLY A 174 1.06 19.48 9.71
C GLY A 174 0.31 20.51 8.86
N GLU A 175 -0.53 20.07 7.92
CA GLU A 175 -1.36 20.92 7.05
C GLU A 175 -2.65 20.21 6.67
N ARG A 176 -3.68 20.97 6.26
CA ARG A 176 -4.98 20.43 5.84
C ARG A 176 -4.95 19.85 4.43
N LYS A 177 -4.11 18.85 4.20
CA LYS A 177 -3.91 18.19 2.90
C LYS A 177 -4.32 16.73 2.99
N ASN A 178 -5.22 16.31 2.09
CA ASN A 178 -5.67 14.92 2.00
C ASN A 178 -4.62 14.05 1.27
N PRO A 179 -4.58 12.75 1.56
CA PRO A 179 -3.74 11.82 0.83
C PRO A 179 -4.18 11.71 -0.63
N LYS A 180 -3.28 12.07 -1.55
CA LYS A 180 -3.49 11.85 -2.99
C LYS A 180 -3.49 10.36 -3.32
N ILE A 181 -2.67 9.59 -2.61
CA ILE A 181 -2.62 8.13 -2.73
C ILE A 181 -2.87 7.49 -1.37
N VAL A 182 -3.73 6.48 -1.34
CA VAL A 182 -3.88 5.57 -0.19
C VAL A 182 -3.33 4.21 -0.58
N PHE A 183 -2.24 3.81 0.07
CA PHE A 183 -1.63 2.49 -0.03
C PHE A 183 -2.40 1.50 0.84
N GLU A 184 -3.28 0.74 0.21
CA GLU A 184 -4.25 -0.14 0.84
C GLU A 184 -3.80 -1.61 0.72
N HIS A 185 -3.97 -2.36 1.81
CA HIS A 185 -3.92 -3.81 1.80
C HIS A 185 -4.81 -4.51 2.85
N PRO A 186 -5.30 -3.88 3.94
CA PRO A 186 -6.19 -4.58 4.89
C PRO A 186 -7.57 -4.90 4.31
N GLY A 187 -8.11 -4.08 3.41
CA GLY A 187 -9.33 -4.37 2.67
C GLY A 187 -10.63 -3.95 3.37
N GLU A 188 -11.58 -4.87 3.49
CA GLU A 188 -13.00 -4.61 3.79
C GLU A 188 -13.26 -3.62 4.94
N SER A 189 -12.48 -3.73 6.03
CA SER A 189 -12.68 -2.91 7.24
C SER A 189 -12.13 -1.48 7.15
N THR A 190 -11.25 -1.19 6.19
CA THR A 190 -10.54 0.09 6.03
C THR A 190 -10.79 0.76 4.69
N LEU A 191 -11.30 0.02 3.70
CA LEU A 191 -11.60 0.53 2.36
C LEU A 191 -12.60 1.70 2.37
N PRO A 192 -13.72 1.66 3.12
CA PRO A 192 -14.62 2.80 3.21
C PRO A 192 -13.94 4.08 3.70
N THR A 193 -13.17 3.99 4.79
CA THR A 193 -12.43 5.14 5.33
C THR A 193 -11.35 5.60 4.35
N SER A 194 -10.66 4.68 3.68
CA SER A 194 -9.65 4.99 2.67
C SER A 194 -10.23 5.80 1.51
N GLY A 195 -11.39 5.40 0.99
CA GLY A 195 -12.10 6.15 -0.04
C GLY A 195 -12.56 7.52 0.46
N PHE A 196 -13.05 7.60 1.70
CA PHE A 196 -13.54 8.84 2.30
C PHE A 196 -12.45 9.90 2.52
N VAL A 197 -11.25 9.49 2.96
CA VAL A 197 -10.16 10.44 3.25
C VAL A 197 -9.27 10.74 2.06
N CYS A 198 -9.32 9.92 0.99
CA CYS A 198 -8.52 10.15 -0.19
C CYS A 198 -8.93 11.46 -0.88
N ASP A 199 -7.95 12.19 -1.39
CA ASP A 199 -8.21 13.35 -2.22
C ASP A 199 -9.06 12.95 -3.45
N LEU A 200 -10.07 13.75 -3.73
CA LEU A 200 -10.98 13.54 -4.86
C LEU A 200 -10.33 13.93 -6.19
N GLY A 201 -9.22 14.67 -6.13
CA GLY A 201 -8.61 15.30 -7.30
C GLY A 201 -9.44 16.48 -7.79
N VAL A 202 -8.79 17.39 -8.51
CA VAL A 202 -9.40 18.46 -9.30
C VAL A 202 -9.03 18.28 -10.76
#